data_AF-A0A165KGN8-F1
#
_entry.id   AF-A0A165KGN8-F1
#
_cell.length_a   1.000
_cell.length_b   1.000
_cell.length_c   1.000
_cell.angle_alpha   90.00
_cell.angle_beta   90.00
_cell.angle_gamma   90.00
#
_symmetry.space_group_name_H-M   'P 1'
#
loop_
_entity.id
_entity.type
_entity.pdbx_description
1 polymer ?
#
loop_
_entity_poly.entity_id
_entity_poly.type
_entity_poly.pdbx_seq_one_letter_code
_entity_poly.pdbx_strand_id
1 'polypeptide(L)'
;ERNGFFDSKVLSRQHAEVWEEGGKACYIYIKDVKSSNRTFINGERLSPEGLESEPFELKSEDIVEFDIDIVGEDNKTIIHHKVAARVLCVFTEQDAQAAARAEAQQ
;
A
#
# COMPACT_ATOMS: atom_id res chain seq x y z
N GLU A 1 -11.84 -13.56 -5.78
CA GLU A 1 -10.75 -12.55 -5.80
C GLU A 1 -11.36 -11.20 -5.43
N ARG A 2 -11.14 -10.71 -4.20
CA ARG A 2 -11.64 -9.39 -3.79
C ARG A 2 -10.46 -8.42 -3.90
N ASN A 3 -10.57 -7.45 -4.81
CA ASN A 3 -9.64 -6.32 -4.84
C ASN A 3 -9.65 -5.63 -3.46
N GLY A 4 -8.49 -5.14 -3.01
CA GLY A 4 -8.38 -4.34 -1.79
C GLY A 4 -9.09 -3.01 -1.99
N PHE A 5 -10.37 -2.94 -1.61
CA PHE A 5 -11.17 -1.73 -1.70
C PHE A 5 -11.11 -0.98 -0.37
N PHE A 6 -10.63 0.25 -0.42
CA PHE A 6 -10.60 1.16 0.72
C PHE A 6 -11.68 2.22 0.51
N ASP A 7 -12.63 2.33 1.44
CA ASP A 7 -13.69 3.36 1.42
C ASP A 7 -13.15 4.73 1.86
N SER A 8 -12.01 5.15 1.29
CA SER A 8 -11.37 6.42 1.61
C SER A 8 -11.57 7.41 0.48
N LYS A 9 -12.21 8.53 0.78
CA LYS A 9 -12.47 9.63 -0.18
C LYS A 9 -11.21 10.26 -0.77
N VAL A 10 -10.04 10.00 -0.16
CA VAL A 10 -8.75 10.52 -0.62
C VAL A 10 -8.06 9.63 -1.65
N LEU A 11 -8.45 8.35 -1.76
CA LEU A 11 -7.83 7.44 -2.71
C LEU A 11 -8.44 7.57 -4.11
N SER A 12 -7.57 7.70 -5.11
CA SER A 12 -7.95 7.53 -6.53
C SER A 12 -8.57 6.15 -6.77
N ARG A 13 -9.55 6.08 -7.70
CA ARG A 13 -10.23 4.81 -8.07
C ARG A 13 -9.27 3.72 -8.55
N GLN A 14 -8.17 4.14 -9.16
CA GLN A 14 -7.00 3.33 -9.48
C GLN A 14 -5.82 4.07 -8.87
N HIS A 15 -5.29 3.57 -7.75
CA HIS A 15 -4.22 4.23 -7.00
C HIS A 15 -2.89 3.51 -7.21
N ALA A 16 -2.89 2.21 -6.92
CA ALA A 16 -1.76 1.34 -7.15
C ALA A 16 -2.24 0.02 -7.75
N GLU A 17 -1.35 -0.60 -8.52
CA GLU A 17 -1.50 -1.96 -9.02
C GLU A 17 -0.51 -2.84 -8.26
N VAL A 18 -0.98 -4.00 -7.80
CA VAL A 18 -0.16 -5.01 -7.13
C VAL A 18 -0.30 -6.29 -7.93
N TRP A 19 0.82 -6.92 -8.26
CA TRP A 19 0.83 -8.18 -8.97
C TRP A 19 1.94 -9.08 -8.43
N GLU A 20 1.79 -10.38 -8.65
CA GLU A 20 2.87 -11.35 -8.45
C GLU A 20 3.58 -11.59 -9.77
N GLU A 21 4.90 -11.70 -9.73
CA GLU A 21 5.70 -12.16 -10.86
C GLU A 21 6.17 -13.60 -10.59
N GLY A 22 5.74 -14.52 -11.46
CA GLY A 22 5.98 -15.96 -11.31
C GLY A 22 7.38 -16.40 -11.71
N GLY A 23 8.05 -17.16 -10.84
CA GLY A 23 9.40 -17.72 -11.05
C GLY A 23 9.78 -18.77 -9.99
N LYS A 24 11.08 -19.08 -9.84
CA LYS A 24 11.59 -19.96 -8.77
C LYS A 24 11.40 -19.38 -7.35
N ALA A 25 11.30 -18.06 -7.26
CA ALA A 25 10.83 -17.32 -6.10
C ALA A 25 9.67 -16.46 -6.58
N CYS A 26 8.56 -16.48 -5.84
CA CYS A 26 7.42 -15.62 -6.09
C CYS A 26 7.75 -14.26 -5.49
N TYR A 27 7.74 -13.22 -6.31
CA TYR A 27 7.95 -11.84 -5.88
C TYR A 27 6.66 -11.07 -6.09
N ILE A 28 6.27 -10.26 -5.11
CA ILE A 28 5.12 -9.37 -5.22
C ILE A 28 5.65 -7.98 -5.54
N TYR A 29 5.06 -7.36 -6.56
CA TYR A 29 5.39 -6.01 -6.97
C TYR A 29 4.20 -5.10 -6.76
N ILE A 30 4.49 -3.83 -6.45
CA ILE A 30 3.51 -2.75 -6.41
C ILE A 30 3.98 -1.60 -7.28
N LYS A 31 3.04 -0.96 -7.95
CA LYS A 31 3.28 0.21 -8.78
C LYS A 31 2.19 1.24 -8.57
N ASP A 32 2.60 2.48 -8.40
CA ASP A 32 1.70 3.62 -8.43
C ASP A 32 1.26 3.91 -9.87
N VAL A 33 -0.06 3.86 -10.13
CA VAL A 33 -0.64 4.08 -11.46
C VAL A 33 -1.13 5.52 -11.60
N LYS A 34 -0.20 6.47 -11.43
CA LYS A 34 -0.47 7.91 -11.51
C LYS A 34 -1.57 8.30 -10.51
N SER A 35 -1.42 7.83 -9.28
CA SER A 35 -2.28 8.28 -8.20
C SER A 35 -2.19 9.81 -8.09
N SER A 36 -3.30 10.44 -7.73
CA SER A 36 -3.29 11.89 -7.53
C SER A 36 -2.44 12.29 -6.32
N ASN A 37 -2.27 11.36 -5.39
CA ASN A 37 -1.61 11.57 -4.11
C ASN A 37 -0.56 10.49 -3.86
N ARG A 38 0.56 10.94 -3.32
CA ARG A 38 1.82 10.23 -3.10
C ARG A 38 1.63 8.82 -2.49
N THR A 39 2.32 7.82 -3.05
CA THR A 39 2.51 6.50 -2.43
C THR A 39 3.88 6.42 -1.74
N PHE A 40 3.89 5.92 -0.50
CA PHE A 40 5.10 5.69 0.28
C PHE A 40 5.20 4.22 0.68
N ILE A 41 6.43 3.72 0.73
CA ILE A 41 6.77 2.39 1.21
C ILE A 41 7.90 2.55 2.23
N ASN A 42 7.68 2.08 3.46
CA ASN A 42 8.61 2.22 4.58
C ASN A 42 9.08 3.67 4.83
N GLY A 43 8.21 4.65 4.58
CA GLY A 43 8.53 6.07 4.68
C GLY A 43 9.32 6.64 3.49
N GLU A 44 9.68 5.82 2.51
CA GLU A 44 10.30 6.25 1.26
C GLU A 44 9.24 6.44 0.16
N ARG A 45 9.34 7.53 -0.59
CA ARG A 45 8.37 7.85 -1.65
C ARG A 45 8.74 7.12 -2.94
N LEU A 46 7.78 6.43 -3.55
CA LEU A 46 7.99 5.69 -4.81
C LEU A 46 8.08 6.57 -6.06
N SER A 47 7.24 7.60 -6.16
CA SER A 47 7.19 8.48 -7.33
C SER A 47 6.89 9.93 -6.96
N PRO A 48 7.38 10.90 -7.76
CA PRO A 48 6.93 12.29 -7.71
C PRO A 48 5.43 12.44 -8.06
N GLU A 49 4.82 13.55 -7.65
CA GLU A 49 3.36 13.76 -7.78
C GLU A 49 2.88 13.73 -9.24
N GLY A 50 1.82 12.96 -9.50
CA GLY A 50 1.21 12.86 -10.83
C GLY A 50 2.03 12.09 -11.85
N LEU A 51 3.04 11.33 -11.40
CA LEU A 51 3.84 10.43 -12.22
C LEU A 51 3.67 8.99 -11.74
N GLU A 52 3.62 8.09 -12.72
CA GLU A 52 3.68 6.65 -12.51
C GLU A 52 5.00 6.28 -11.82
N SER A 53 4.96 5.36 -10.85
CA SER A 53 6.17 4.82 -10.22
C SER A 53 6.76 3.67 -11.02
N GLU A 54 8.03 3.38 -10.75
CA GLU A 54 8.61 2.10 -11.14
C GLU A 54 8.01 0.97 -10.27
N PRO A 55 7.96 -0.27 -10.79
CA PRO A 55 7.56 -1.44 -10.00
C PRO A 55 8.50 -1.63 -8.81
N PHE A 56 7.93 -1.64 -7.62
CA PHE A 56 8.66 -1.83 -6.37
C PHE A 56 8.39 -3.22 -5.80
N GLU A 57 9.44 -3.94 -5.41
CA GLU A 57 9.32 -5.27 -4.79
C GLU A 57 8.83 -5.13 -3.35
N LEU A 58 7.65 -5.68 -3.06
CA LEU A 58 7.07 -5.74 -1.72
C LEU A 58 7.58 -6.96 -0.96
N LYS A 59 7.92 -6.72 0.31
CA LYS A 59 8.32 -7.73 1.29
C LYS A 59 7.35 -7.77 2.44
N SER A 60 7.30 -8.94 3.09
CA SER A 60 6.57 -9.07 4.36
C SER A 60 7.14 -8.07 5.36
N GLU A 61 6.23 -7.46 6.14
CA GLU A 61 6.51 -6.39 7.10
C GLU A 61 6.70 -4.98 6.52
N ASP A 62 6.70 -4.83 5.19
CA ASP A 62 6.72 -3.49 4.59
C ASP A 62 5.47 -2.70 4.96
N ILE A 63 5.65 -1.40 5.21
CA ILE A 63 4.55 -0.49 5.50
C ILE A 63 4.27 0.33 4.25
N VAL A 64 3.13 0.08 3.62
CA VAL A 64 2.66 0.86 2.47
C VAL A 64 1.69 1.92 2.96
N GLU A 65 2.00 3.17 2.65
CA GLU A 65 1.15 4.30 2.96
C GLU A 65 0.68 4.92 1.65
N PHE A 66 -0.63 4.93 1.48
CA PHE A 66 -1.28 5.64 0.41
C PHE A 66 -1.76 6.97 0.95
N ASP A 67 -1.49 8.03 0.19
CA ASP A 67 -1.97 9.39 0.45
C ASP A 67 -1.24 10.13 1.58
N ILE A 68 -1.66 11.38 1.81
CA ILE A 68 -1.20 12.23 2.92
C ILE A 68 -2.39 12.66 3.77
N ASP A 69 -2.13 12.99 5.03
CA ASP A 69 -3.17 13.56 5.88
C ASP A 69 -3.58 14.93 5.34
N ILE A 70 -4.82 15.07 4.87
CA ILE A 70 -5.36 16.33 4.39
C ILE A 70 -5.76 17.15 5.61
N VAL A 71 -4.96 18.16 5.93
CA VAL A 71 -5.27 19.15 6.97
C VAL A 71 -6.17 20.26 6.41
N GLY A 72 -7.14 20.69 7.21
CA GLY A 72 -8.00 21.82 6.88
C GLY A 72 -7.27 23.15 6.95
N GLU A 73 -7.98 24.24 6.63
CA GLU A 73 -7.43 25.62 6.59
C GLU A 73 -6.73 26.03 7.89
N ASP A 74 -7.16 25.51 9.04
CA ASP A 74 -6.54 25.76 10.34
C ASP A 74 -5.22 24.99 10.59
N ASN A 75 -4.80 24.14 9.65
CA ASN A 75 -3.60 23.30 9.68
C ASN A 75 -3.45 22.38 10.92
N LYS A 76 -4.52 22.26 11.72
CA LYS A 76 -4.62 21.47 12.96
C LYS A 76 -5.62 20.33 12.86
N THR A 77 -6.70 20.54 12.09
CA THR A 77 -7.76 19.55 11.94
C THR A 77 -7.45 18.68 10.73
N ILE A 78 -7.20 17.39 10.96
CA ILE A 78 -7.08 16.42 9.88
C ILE A 78 -8.50 16.14 9.36
N ILE A 79 -8.79 16.57 8.14
CA ILE A 79 -10.07 16.34 7.48
C ILE A 79 -10.12 14.90 6.95
N HIS A 80 -9.00 14.45 6.40
CA HIS A 80 -8.88 13.10 5.88
C HIS A 80 -7.56 12.47 6.34
N HIS A 81 -7.68 11.27 6.90
CA HIS A 81 -6.52 10.48 7.28
C HIS A 81 -5.95 9.76 6.07
N LYS A 82 -4.62 9.68 6.00
CA LYS A 82 -3.92 8.77 5.08
C LYS A 82 -4.27 7.31 5.38
N VAL A 83 -4.04 6.43 4.41
CA VAL A 83 -4.24 4.99 4.57
C VAL A 83 -2.88 4.32 4.70
N ALA A 84 -2.62 3.69 5.84
CA ALA A 84 -1.42 2.89 6.06
C ALA A 84 -1.81 1.42 6.19
N ALA A 85 -1.13 0.56 5.44
CA ALA A 85 -1.32 -0.88 5.44
C ALA A 85 0.03 -1.57 5.61
N ARG A 86 0.07 -2.58 6.49
CA ARG A 86 1.22 -3.46 6.60
C ARG A 86 1.07 -4.61 5.63
N VAL A 87 2.11 -4.86 4.85
CA VAL A 87 2.15 -5.91 3.83
C VAL A 87 2.60 -7.22 4.46
N LEU A 88 1.92 -8.30 4.10
CA LEU A 88 2.25 -9.66 4.46
C LEU A 88 2.24 -10.49 3.18
N CYS A 89 3.42 -10.85 2.69
CA CYS A 89 3.56 -11.70 1.52
C CYS A 89 3.46 -13.17 1.98
N VAL A 90 2.40 -13.86 1.54
CA VAL A 90 2.11 -15.23 1.93
C VAL A 90 2.45 -16.18 0.79
N PHE A 91 3.64 -16.78 0.83
CA PHE A 91 4.10 -17.72 -0.20
C PHE A 91 4.03 -19.18 0.26
N THR A 92 4.14 -19.42 1.57
CA THR A 92 4.09 -20.75 2.17
C THR A 92 2.97 -20.87 3.21
N GLU A 93 2.63 -22.11 3.59
CA GLU A 93 1.70 -22.35 4.70
C GLU A 93 2.19 -21.75 6.03
N GLN A 94 3.52 -21.67 6.24
CA GLN A 94 4.08 -21.02 7.42
C GLN A 94 3.81 -19.51 7.42
N ASP A 95 3.92 -18.86 6.26
CA ASP A 95 3.59 -17.45 6.11
C ASP A 95 2.09 -17.21 6.30
N ALA A 96 1.24 -18.12 5.82
CA ALA A 96 -0.21 -18.03 6.00
C ALA A 96 -0.59 -18.10 7.49
N GLN A 97 0.06 -19.00 8.24
CA GLN A 97 -0.10 -19.08 9.69
C GLN A 97 0.44 -17.85 10.41
N ALA A 98 1.54 -17.26 9.93
CA ALA A 98 2.08 -16.02 10.47
C ALA A 98 1.14 -14.83 10.23
N ALA A 99 0.58 -14.71 9.02
CA ALA A 99 -0.39 -13.67 8.67
C ALA A 99 -1.67 -13.80 9.52
N ALA A 100 -2.25 -14.99 9.63
CA ALA A 100 -3.45 -15.23 10.43
C ALA A 100 -3.24 -14.90 11.93
N ARG A 101 -2.03 -15.15 12.47
CA ARG A 101 -1.69 -14.76 13.85
C ARG A 101 -1.56 -13.25 14.00
N ALA A 102 -0.96 -12.57 13.02
CA ALA A 102 -0.82 -11.12 13.03
C ALA A 102 -2.18 -10.41 12.96
N GLU A 103 -3.13 -10.94 12.17
CA GLU A 103 -4.51 -10.44 12.11
C GLU A 103 -5.26 -10.65 13.44
N ALA A 104 -5.08 -11.80 14.11
CA ALA A 104 -5.74 -12.08 15.38
C ALA A 104 -5.24 -11.22 16.56
N GLN A 105 -4.14 -10.50 16.39
CA GLN A 105 -3.55 -9.60 17.39
C GLN A 105 -3.87 -8.12 17.17
N GLN A 106 -4.56 -7.76 16.07
CA GLN A 106 -5.04 -6.40 15.79
C GLN A 106 -6.46 -6.20 16.30
#